data_AF-A0A956CJY6-F1
#
_entry.id   AF-A0A956CJY6-F1
#
_cell.length_a   1.000
_cell.length_b   1.000
_cell.length_c   1.000
_cell.angle_alpha   90.00
_cell.angle_beta   90.00
_cell.angle_gamma   90.00
#
_symmetry.space_group_name_H-M   'P 1'
#
loop_
_entity.id
_entity.type
_entity.pdbx_description
1 polymer ?
#
loop_
_entity_poly.entity_id
_entity_poly.type
_entity_poly.pdbx_seq_one_letter_code
_entity_poly.pdbx_strand_id
1 'polypeptide(L)'
;MSDEAKRQDEQERDLAAEDDAALVRYVAKWDRRLARLMRAHPARWHVRGLSDDEVRDALTLRLVEAVRDGNAARSVRADREWGLAVMVERLAELRRSFRLRVTPTEFDDAPLLERPPSQEERWLALETDARRSAALTQAREGMSRPQRQWLAAMRLAAVGGEFFESSGKLNLSAASRVLGKHRSSAQRAFKELQASVTRELSDDD
;
A
#
# COMPACT_ATOMS: atom_id res chain seq x y z
N MET A 1 -12.76 -20.68 -33.40
CA MET A 1 -14.07 -21.08 -32.86
C MET A 1 -14.97 -21.43 -34.03
N SER A 2 -15.88 -22.40 -33.89
CA SER A 2 -16.79 -22.81 -34.97
C SER A 2 -17.87 -21.74 -35.19
N ASP A 3 -18.22 -21.46 -36.45
CA ASP A 3 -19.31 -20.56 -36.80
C ASP A 3 -20.67 -21.07 -36.30
N GLU A 4 -20.77 -22.36 -35.99
CA GLU A 4 -21.94 -22.96 -35.34
C GLU A 4 -22.17 -22.37 -33.94
N ALA A 5 -21.11 -22.19 -33.15
CA ALA A 5 -21.23 -21.65 -31.79
C ALA A 5 -21.70 -20.19 -31.79
N LYS A 6 -21.36 -19.43 -32.85
CA LYS A 6 -21.80 -18.05 -33.03
C LYS A 6 -23.29 -17.99 -33.37
N ARG A 7 -23.73 -18.81 -34.34
CA ARG A 7 -25.15 -18.92 -34.73
C ARG A 7 -26.03 -19.35 -33.57
N GLN A 8 -25.55 -20.31 -32.77
CA GLN A 8 -26.27 -20.73 -31.58
C GLN A 8 -26.35 -19.63 -30.51
N ASP A 9 -25.26 -18.89 -30.26
CA ASP A 9 -25.28 -17.76 -29.32
C ASP A 9 -26.25 -16.65 -29.77
N GLU A 10 -26.32 -16.39 -31.07
CA GLU A 10 -27.27 -15.44 -31.67
C GLU A 10 -28.72 -15.89 -31.48
N GLN A 11 -29.06 -17.14 -31.79
CA GLN A 11 -30.41 -17.67 -31.56
C GLN A 11 -30.82 -17.63 -30.09
N GLU A 12 -29.93 -18.02 -29.18
CA GLU A 12 -30.20 -17.99 -27.75
C GLU A 12 -30.36 -16.56 -27.23
N ARG A 13 -29.59 -15.60 -27.75
CA ARG A 13 -29.71 -14.17 -27.45
C ARG A 13 -31.05 -13.61 -27.92
N ASP A 14 -31.43 -13.89 -29.16
CA ASP A 14 -32.66 -13.34 -29.75
C ASP A 14 -33.89 -13.85 -28.99
N LEU A 15 -33.89 -15.13 -28.61
CA LEU A 15 -34.91 -15.69 -27.71
C LEU A 15 -34.87 -15.03 -26.31
N ALA A 16 -33.68 -14.78 -25.77
CA ALA A 16 -33.52 -14.12 -24.47
C ALA A 16 -33.96 -12.65 -24.45
N ALA A 17 -34.03 -11.99 -25.60
CA ALA A 17 -34.56 -10.63 -25.69
C ALA A 17 -36.08 -10.60 -25.46
N GLU A 18 -36.79 -11.63 -25.93
CA GLU A 18 -38.25 -11.70 -25.94
C GLU A 18 -38.85 -12.51 -24.78
N ASP A 19 -38.14 -13.53 -24.26
CA ASP A 19 -38.60 -14.43 -23.20
C ASP A 19 -37.71 -14.36 -21.94
N ASP A 20 -38.31 -14.01 -20.80
CA ASP A 20 -37.66 -13.95 -19.50
C ASP A 20 -37.06 -15.30 -19.07
N ALA A 21 -37.73 -16.41 -19.37
CA ALA A 21 -37.20 -17.73 -19.05
C ALA A 21 -35.98 -18.05 -19.92
N ALA A 22 -35.98 -17.63 -21.19
CA ALA A 22 -34.81 -17.71 -22.06
C ALA A 22 -33.66 -16.82 -21.56
N LEU A 23 -33.96 -15.61 -21.09
CA LEU A 23 -32.97 -14.70 -20.49
C LEU A 23 -32.28 -15.33 -19.28
N VAL A 24 -33.03 -15.91 -18.35
CA VAL A 24 -32.47 -16.58 -17.17
C VAL A 24 -31.53 -17.72 -17.58
N ARG A 25 -31.93 -18.54 -18.58
CA ARG A 25 -31.08 -19.62 -19.10
C ARG A 25 -29.79 -19.09 -19.75
N TYR A 26 -29.92 -18.02 -20.54
CA TYR A 26 -28.82 -17.36 -21.23
C TYR A 26 -27.81 -16.77 -20.24
N VAL A 27 -28.30 -16.08 -19.22
CA VAL A 27 -27.49 -15.55 -18.11
C VAL A 27 -26.77 -16.66 -17.37
N ALA A 28 -27.48 -17.74 -16.98
CA ALA A 28 -26.88 -18.86 -16.27
C ALA A 28 -25.81 -19.62 -17.10
N LYS A 29 -25.93 -19.62 -18.44
CA LYS A 29 -24.89 -20.13 -19.34
C LYS A 29 -23.65 -19.25 -19.25
N TRP A 30 -23.81 -17.93 -19.35
CA TRP A 30 -22.71 -16.97 -19.34
C TRP A 30 -22.03 -16.84 -17.98
N ASP A 31 -22.77 -16.89 -16.88
CA ASP A 31 -22.23 -16.90 -15.52
C ASP A 31 -21.27 -18.09 -15.30
N ARG A 32 -21.73 -19.30 -15.61
CA ARG A 32 -20.89 -20.52 -15.55
C ARG A 32 -19.67 -20.46 -16.47
N ARG A 33 -19.79 -19.80 -17.63
CA ARG A 33 -18.69 -19.62 -18.57
C ARG A 33 -17.69 -18.59 -18.04
N LEU A 34 -18.16 -17.49 -17.48
CA LEU A 34 -17.35 -16.44 -16.89
C LEU A 34 -16.58 -16.98 -15.70
N ALA A 35 -17.23 -17.71 -14.79
CA ALA A 35 -16.58 -18.38 -13.67
C ALA A 35 -15.47 -19.35 -14.10
N ARG A 36 -15.61 -20.02 -15.25
CA ARG A 36 -14.55 -20.87 -15.84
C ARG A 36 -13.40 -20.04 -16.41
N LEU A 37 -13.72 -18.97 -17.13
CA LEU A 37 -12.72 -18.07 -17.74
C LEU A 37 -11.90 -17.31 -16.70
N MET A 38 -12.53 -16.87 -15.61
CA MET A 38 -11.86 -16.20 -14.48
C MET A 38 -10.91 -17.17 -13.76
N ARG A 39 -11.33 -18.41 -13.52
CA ARG A 39 -10.45 -19.45 -12.95
C ARG A 39 -9.27 -19.79 -13.86
N ALA A 40 -9.48 -19.87 -15.17
CA ALA A 40 -8.41 -20.19 -16.11
C ALA A 40 -7.43 -19.01 -16.32
N HIS A 41 -7.92 -17.77 -16.23
CA HIS A 41 -7.15 -16.57 -16.56
C HIS A 41 -7.40 -15.41 -15.59
N PRO A 42 -7.07 -15.55 -14.29
CA PRO A 42 -7.46 -14.59 -13.25
C PRO A 42 -6.97 -13.16 -13.55
N ALA A 43 -5.71 -13.02 -13.96
CA ALA A 43 -5.12 -11.72 -14.31
C ALA A 43 -5.86 -10.98 -15.45
N ARG A 44 -6.48 -11.72 -16.39
CA ARG A 44 -7.22 -11.11 -17.51
C ARG A 44 -8.58 -10.58 -17.11
N TRP A 45 -9.16 -11.06 -16.02
CA TRP A 45 -10.49 -10.69 -15.54
C TRP A 45 -10.45 -9.84 -14.28
N HIS A 46 -9.29 -9.75 -13.62
CA HIS A 46 -9.10 -8.92 -12.44
C HIS A 46 -9.42 -7.43 -12.69
N VAL A 47 -10.12 -6.82 -11.74
CA VAL A 47 -10.35 -5.38 -11.64
C VAL A 47 -9.93 -4.94 -10.25
N ARG A 48 -9.07 -3.93 -10.16
CA ARG A 48 -8.55 -3.44 -8.88
C ARG A 48 -9.69 -2.89 -8.03
N GLY A 49 -9.77 -3.34 -6.78
CA GLY A 49 -10.80 -2.92 -5.82
C GLY A 49 -12.12 -3.66 -5.94
N LEU A 50 -12.21 -4.71 -6.78
CA LEU A 50 -13.35 -5.60 -6.84
C LEU A 50 -12.89 -7.05 -6.67
N SER A 51 -13.69 -7.82 -5.94
CA SER A 51 -13.57 -9.28 -5.87
C SER A 51 -13.99 -9.92 -7.19
N ASP A 52 -13.56 -11.17 -7.41
CA ASP A 52 -13.91 -11.94 -8.61
C ASP A 52 -15.43 -12.18 -8.74
N ASP A 53 -16.15 -12.25 -7.61
CA ASP A 53 -17.61 -12.39 -7.63
C ASP A 53 -18.28 -11.05 -7.98
N GLU A 54 -17.82 -9.92 -7.44
CA GLU A 54 -18.35 -8.59 -7.81
C GLU A 54 -18.10 -8.26 -9.29
N VAL A 55 -16.92 -8.61 -9.83
CA VAL A 55 -16.66 -8.44 -11.27
C VAL A 55 -17.61 -9.31 -12.08
N ARG A 56 -17.87 -10.55 -11.64
CA ARG A 56 -18.80 -11.46 -12.32
C ARG A 56 -20.21 -10.90 -12.33
N ASP A 57 -20.71 -10.45 -11.19
CA ASP A 57 -22.05 -9.90 -11.02
C ASP A 57 -22.23 -8.63 -11.86
N ALA A 58 -21.24 -7.72 -11.81
CA ALA A 58 -21.26 -6.50 -12.61
C ALA A 58 -21.31 -6.81 -14.11
N LEU A 59 -20.50 -7.75 -14.59
CA LEU A 59 -20.50 -8.15 -16.00
C LEU A 59 -21.81 -8.83 -16.40
N THR A 60 -22.33 -9.72 -15.57
CA THR A 60 -23.62 -10.40 -15.79
C THR A 60 -24.77 -9.41 -15.87
N LEU A 61 -24.83 -8.41 -15.00
CA LEU A 61 -25.82 -7.34 -15.05
C LEU A 61 -25.73 -6.55 -16.36
N ARG A 62 -24.52 -6.18 -16.79
CA ARG A 62 -24.32 -5.48 -18.07
C ARG A 62 -24.69 -6.31 -19.29
N LEU A 63 -24.55 -7.63 -19.22
CA LEU A 63 -25.02 -8.52 -20.29
C LEU A 63 -26.54 -8.51 -20.36
N VAL A 64 -27.24 -8.57 -19.22
CA VAL A 64 -28.71 -8.48 -19.17
C VAL A 64 -29.20 -7.17 -19.80
N GLU A 65 -28.61 -6.05 -19.39
CA GLU A 65 -28.91 -4.74 -19.98
C GLU A 65 -28.69 -4.75 -21.50
N ALA A 66 -27.55 -5.27 -21.97
CA ALA A 66 -27.24 -5.31 -23.40
C ALA A 66 -28.20 -6.19 -24.21
N VAL A 67 -28.70 -7.29 -23.65
CA VAL A 67 -29.72 -8.14 -24.29
C VAL A 67 -31.05 -7.41 -24.38
N ARG A 68 -31.44 -6.68 -23.33
CA ARG A 68 -32.72 -5.95 -23.27
C ARG A 68 -32.75 -4.68 -24.10
N ASP A 69 -31.63 -3.97 -24.19
CA ASP A 69 -31.52 -2.72 -24.95
C ASP A 69 -31.58 -2.95 -26.47
N GLY A 70 -31.57 -4.19 -26.94
CA GLY A 70 -31.54 -4.53 -28.38
C GLY A 70 -30.28 -4.02 -29.09
N ASN A 71 -29.28 -3.53 -28.34
CA ASN A 71 -28.09 -2.87 -28.86
C ASN A 71 -27.02 -3.88 -29.33
N ALA A 72 -27.47 -5.07 -29.73
CA ALA A 72 -26.63 -6.19 -30.10
C ALA A 72 -25.77 -5.91 -31.34
N ALA A 73 -26.19 -4.98 -32.18
CA ALA A 73 -25.54 -4.65 -33.45
C ALA A 73 -24.19 -3.92 -33.31
N ARG A 74 -23.89 -3.25 -32.18
CA ARG A 74 -22.68 -2.41 -32.05
C ARG A 74 -21.41 -3.18 -31.69
N SER A 75 -21.53 -4.35 -31.06
CA SER A 75 -20.38 -5.08 -30.48
C SER A 75 -19.87 -6.24 -31.35
N VAL A 76 -20.22 -6.30 -32.64
CA VAL A 76 -19.84 -7.41 -33.52
C VAL A 76 -18.38 -7.29 -33.97
N ARG A 77 -17.45 -7.67 -33.10
CA ARG A 77 -16.15 -8.18 -33.58
C ARG A 77 -16.40 -9.59 -34.12
N ALA A 78 -16.22 -9.77 -35.43
CA ALA A 78 -16.59 -10.97 -36.20
C ALA A 78 -16.02 -12.32 -35.71
N ASP A 79 -15.04 -12.27 -34.79
CA ASP A 79 -14.26 -13.44 -34.38
C ASP A 79 -14.73 -14.09 -33.08
N ARG A 80 -15.76 -13.55 -32.40
CA ARG A 80 -16.17 -14.00 -31.06
C ARG A 80 -17.68 -14.14 -30.90
N GLU A 81 -18.09 -14.98 -29.96
CA GLU A 81 -19.47 -15.01 -29.46
C GLU A 81 -19.84 -13.64 -28.90
N TRP A 82 -21.08 -13.22 -29.12
CA TRP A 82 -21.54 -11.87 -28.83
C TRP A 82 -21.47 -11.57 -27.33
N GLY A 83 -21.94 -12.51 -26.50
CA GLY A 83 -21.89 -12.34 -25.04
C GLY A 83 -20.46 -12.13 -24.52
N LEU A 84 -19.47 -12.83 -25.07
CA LEU A 84 -18.06 -12.63 -24.69
C LEU A 84 -17.52 -11.28 -25.15
N ALA A 85 -17.92 -10.82 -26.34
CA ALA A 85 -17.53 -9.50 -26.85
C ALA A 85 -18.05 -8.39 -25.94
N VAL A 86 -19.34 -8.46 -25.54
CA VAL A 86 -19.96 -7.55 -24.58
C VAL A 86 -19.21 -7.57 -23.25
N MET A 87 -18.96 -8.75 -22.67
CA MET A 87 -18.24 -8.84 -21.39
C MET A 87 -16.85 -8.21 -21.43
N VAL A 88 -16.10 -8.40 -22.52
CA VAL A 88 -14.75 -7.83 -22.66
C VAL A 88 -14.80 -6.31 -22.81
N GLU A 89 -15.76 -5.79 -23.57
CA GLU A 89 -16.00 -4.36 -23.71
C GLU A 89 -16.36 -3.72 -22.37
N ARG A 90 -17.31 -4.31 -21.64
CA ARG A 90 -17.77 -3.85 -20.32
C ARG A 90 -16.69 -4.00 -19.25
N LEU A 91 -15.86 -5.04 -19.30
CA LEU A 91 -14.70 -5.17 -18.43
C LEU A 91 -13.70 -4.02 -18.64
N ALA A 92 -13.49 -3.59 -19.88
CA ALA A 92 -12.61 -2.45 -20.17
C ALA A 92 -13.21 -1.12 -19.66
N GLU A 93 -14.53 -0.97 -19.68
CA GLU A 93 -15.23 0.16 -19.04
C GLU A 93 -15.11 0.11 -17.52
N LEU A 94 -15.34 -1.05 -16.90
CA LEU A 94 -15.22 -1.26 -15.46
C LEU A 94 -13.80 -0.92 -14.98
N ARG A 95 -12.78 -1.37 -15.71
CA ARG A 95 -11.39 -0.98 -15.42
C ARG A 95 -11.14 0.51 -15.54
N ARG A 96 -11.78 1.19 -16.49
CA ARG A 96 -11.65 2.64 -16.66
C ARG A 96 -12.35 3.42 -15.55
N SER A 97 -13.54 3.00 -15.12
CA SER A 97 -14.28 3.67 -14.05
C SER A 97 -13.62 3.50 -12.69
N PHE A 98 -13.06 2.31 -12.41
CA PHE A 98 -12.33 2.04 -11.17
C PHE A 98 -10.90 2.60 -11.19
N ARG A 99 -10.31 2.87 -12.37
CA ARG A 99 -9.04 3.61 -12.47
C ARG A 99 -9.13 5.04 -11.94
N LEU A 100 -10.30 5.67 -11.97
CA LEU A 100 -10.49 7.07 -11.58
C LEU A 100 -10.91 7.27 -10.11
N ARG A 101 -11.24 6.18 -9.39
CA ARG A 101 -11.69 6.24 -7.99
C ARG A 101 -10.73 5.62 -6.99
N VAL A 102 -9.68 4.95 -7.45
CA VAL A 102 -8.58 4.56 -6.57
C VAL A 102 -7.61 5.74 -6.49
N THR A 103 -7.93 6.73 -5.66
CA THR A 103 -6.87 7.42 -4.91
C THR A 103 -6.21 6.33 -4.07
N PRO A 104 -4.93 6.00 -4.30
CA PRO A 104 -4.27 4.93 -3.60
C PRO A 104 -3.98 5.39 -2.17
N THR A 105 -4.97 5.25 -1.29
CA THR A 105 -4.81 5.40 0.16
C THR A 105 -5.02 4.10 0.92
N GLU A 106 -5.19 2.96 0.23
CA GLU A 106 -5.47 1.66 0.87
C GLU A 106 -4.58 0.51 0.37
N PHE A 107 -3.32 0.79 0.05
CA PHE A 107 -2.31 -0.27 -0.06
C PHE A 107 -1.18 0.06 0.90
N ASP A 108 -1.15 -0.72 1.99
CA ASP A 108 -0.34 -0.59 3.20
C ASP A 108 1.18 -0.81 3.00
N ASP A 109 1.73 -0.63 1.79
CA ASP A 109 3.13 -0.97 1.50
C ASP A 109 3.84 -0.10 0.43
N ALA A 110 3.23 0.99 -0.04
CA ALA A 110 3.97 1.97 -0.83
C ALA A 110 4.68 2.95 0.14
N PRO A 111 6.00 3.19 0.03
CA PRO A 111 6.63 4.24 0.81
C PRO A 111 5.88 5.53 0.53
N LEU A 112 5.29 6.11 1.59
CA LEU A 112 4.60 7.38 1.53
C LEU A 112 5.49 8.31 0.70
N LEU A 113 4.98 8.84 -0.41
CA LEU A 113 5.63 9.97 -1.06
C LEU A 113 5.56 11.08 -0.02
N GLU A 114 6.63 11.21 0.77
CA GLU A 114 6.74 12.21 1.81
C GLU A 114 6.44 13.54 1.15
N ARG A 115 5.28 14.10 1.51
CA ARG A 115 4.95 15.46 1.09
C ARG A 115 6.14 16.33 1.52
N PRO A 116 6.65 17.20 0.65
CA PRO A 116 7.70 18.12 1.06
C PRO A 116 7.20 18.89 2.29
N PRO A 117 8.00 18.98 3.37
CA PRO A 117 7.54 19.53 4.62
C PRO A 117 7.02 20.94 4.38
N SER A 118 5.82 21.18 4.91
CA SER A 118 5.20 22.48 4.93
C SER A 118 6.14 23.51 5.55
N GLN A 119 5.87 24.78 5.29
CA GLN A 119 6.68 25.85 5.89
C GLN A 119 6.64 25.74 7.41
N GLU A 120 5.46 25.55 7.99
CA GLU A 120 5.25 25.35 9.43
C GLU A 120 6.04 24.16 9.99
N GLU A 121 6.01 23.00 9.33
CA GLU A 121 6.80 21.82 9.75
C GLU A 121 8.30 22.09 9.75
N ARG A 122 8.79 22.88 8.79
CA ARG A 122 10.20 23.31 8.76
C ARG A 122 10.54 24.25 9.92
N TRP A 123 9.64 25.17 10.27
CA TRP A 123 9.82 26.03 11.44
C TRP A 123 9.84 25.23 12.74
N LEU A 124 8.90 24.29 12.90
CA LEU A 124 8.85 23.39 14.06
C LEU A 124 10.11 22.51 14.15
N ALA A 125 10.63 22.01 13.03
CA ALA A 125 11.88 21.24 13.01
C ALA A 125 13.07 22.09 13.46
N LEU A 126 13.19 23.32 12.96
CA LEU A 126 14.26 24.24 13.36
C LEU A 126 14.16 24.62 14.85
N GLU A 127 12.96 24.87 15.34
CA GLU A 127 12.73 25.21 16.74
C GLU A 127 13.03 24.03 17.67
N THR A 128 12.56 22.83 17.33
CA THR A 128 12.86 21.61 18.11
C THR A 128 14.35 21.28 18.12
N ASP A 129 15.06 21.47 17.01
CA ASP A 129 16.52 21.29 16.96
C ASP A 129 17.25 22.36 17.77
N ALA A 130 16.80 23.62 17.74
CA ALA A 130 17.37 24.69 18.56
C ALA A 130 17.21 24.36 20.06
N ARG A 131 16.00 23.96 20.50
CA ARG A 131 15.74 23.53 21.88
C ARG A 131 16.60 22.34 22.30
N ARG A 132 16.68 21.30 21.47
CA ARG A 132 17.55 20.14 21.72
C ARG A 132 19.02 20.54 21.83
N SER A 133 19.49 21.45 20.99
CA SER A 133 20.88 21.91 21.03
C SER A 133 21.20 22.71 22.30
N ALA A 134 20.25 23.53 22.77
CA ALA A 134 20.35 24.29 24.02
C ALA A 134 20.39 23.33 25.23
N ALA A 135 19.41 22.43 25.33
CA ALA A 135 19.35 21.43 26.40
C ALA A 135 20.61 20.54 26.43
N LEU A 136 21.14 20.14 25.27
CA LEU A 136 22.39 19.39 25.21
C LEU A 136 23.62 20.20 25.66
N THR A 137 23.62 21.51 25.45
CA THR A 137 24.71 22.39 25.89
C THR A 137 24.66 22.56 27.40
N GLN A 138 23.48 22.88 27.93
CA GLN A 138 23.24 23.03 29.36
C GLN A 138 23.53 21.74 30.14
N ALA A 139 23.05 20.59 29.63
CA ALA A 139 23.34 19.28 30.20
C ALA A 139 24.86 19.01 30.25
N ARG A 140 25.63 19.42 29.23
CA ARG A 140 27.10 19.23 29.22
C ARG A 140 27.83 20.11 30.21
N GLU A 141 27.33 21.32 30.45
CA GLU A 141 27.88 22.23 31.45
C GLU A 141 27.69 21.65 32.86
N GLY A 142 26.52 21.06 33.13
CA GLY A 142 26.21 20.36 34.39
C GLY A 142 26.85 18.97 34.55
N MET A 143 27.44 18.39 33.49
CA MET A 143 28.02 17.05 33.55
C MET A 143 29.33 17.00 34.35
N SER A 144 29.41 16.00 35.24
CA SER A 144 30.64 15.63 35.92
C SER A 144 31.74 15.16 34.94
N ARG A 145 33.01 15.21 35.38
CA ARG A 145 34.15 14.76 34.57
C ARG A 145 34.01 13.31 34.07
N PRO A 146 33.58 12.32 34.89
CA PRO A 146 33.36 10.96 34.41
C PRO A 146 32.27 10.85 33.34
N GLN A 147 31.18 11.62 33.46
CA GLN A 147 30.09 11.65 32.49
C GLN A 147 30.56 12.19 31.13
N ARG A 148 31.36 13.27 31.14
CA ARG A 148 31.96 13.81 29.91
C ARG A 148 32.88 12.82 29.21
N GLN A 149 33.67 12.05 29.97
CA GLN A 149 34.52 10.99 29.41
C GLN A 149 33.69 9.88 28.75
N TRP A 150 32.61 9.44 29.40
CA TRP A 150 31.69 8.47 28.82
C TRP A 150 30.99 9.00 27.56
N LEU A 151 30.53 10.25 27.58
CA LEU A 151 29.93 10.89 26.40
C LEU A 151 30.91 10.96 25.23
N ALA A 152 32.18 11.32 25.49
CA ALA A 152 33.23 11.35 24.48
C ALA A 152 33.51 9.95 23.89
N ALA A 153 33.61 8.93 24.75
CA ALA A 153 33.80 7.54 24.30
C ALA A 153 32.62 7.02 23.46
N MET A 154 31.39 7.39 23.85
CA MET A 154 30.17 7.05 23.09
C MET A 154 30.13 7.74 21.72
N ARG A 155 30.55 9.00 21.63
CA ARG A 155 30.69 9.72 20.35
C ARG A 155 31.73 9.10 19.45
N LEU A 156 32.88 8.73 20.01
CA LEU A 156 33.95 8.08 19.26
C LEU A 156 33.47 6.74 18.68
N ALA A 157 32.75 5.94 19.47
CA ALA A 157 32.13 4.71 19.00
C ALA A 157 31.09 4.98 17.88
N ALA A 158 30.23 6.00 18.05
CA ALA A 158 29.23 6.37 17.04
C ALA A 158 29.87 6.79 15.71
N VAL A 159 30.91 7.64 15.75
CA VAL A 159 31.67 8.07 14.57
C VAL A 159 32.37 6.89 13.88
N GLY A 160 32.83 5.91 14.66
CA GLY A 160 33.38 4.65 14.14
C GLY A 160 32.36 3.70 13.52
N GLY A 161 31.08 4.08 13.44
CA GLY A 161 30.02 3.23 12.89
C GLY A 161 29.60 2.08 13.81
N GLU A 162 29.99 2.11 15.10
CA GLU A 162 29.71 1.04 16.06
C GLU A 162 28.27 1.16 16.58
N PHE A 163 27.33 0.68 15.77
CA PHE A 163 25.91 0.56 16.09
C PHE A 163 25.47 -0.91 16.02
N PHE A 164 24.40 -1.26 16.73
CA PHE A 164 23.74 -2.55 16.51
C PHE A 164 22.96 -2.50 15.20
N GLU A 165 23.35 -3.33 14.21
CA GLU A 165 22.74 -3.39 12.87
C GLU A 165 21.21 -3.53 12.90
N SER A 166 20.68 -4.24 13.90
CA SER A 166 19.24 -4.51 14.02
C SER A 166 18.41 -3.38 14.65
N SER A 167 19.03 -2.39 15.29
CA SER A 167 18.28 -1.37 16.05
C SER A 167 18.77 0.07 15.87
N GLY A 168 19.89 0.29 15.18
CA GLY A 168 20.51 1.61 15.04
C GLY A 168 20.95 2.22 16.38
N LYS A 169 20.90 1.45 17.48
CA LYS A 169 21.31 1.91 18.81
C LYS A 169 22.82 1.82 18.94
N LEU A 170 23.39 2.76 19.69
CA LEU A 170 24.82 2.80 19.96
C LEU A 170 25.30 1.48 20.59
N ASN A 171 26.38 0.91 20.04
CA ASN A 171 27.03 -0.25 20.63
C ASN A 171 27.79 0.16 21.90
N LEU A 172 27.13 0.07 23.06
CA LEU A 172 27.73 0.44 24.35
C LEU A 172 28.97 -0.40 24.71
N SER A 173 29.13 -1.59 24.12
CA SER A 173 30.34 -2.40 24.28
C SER A 173 31.55 -1.76 23.57
N ALA A 174 31.33 -1.04 22.47
CA ALA A 174 32.41 -0.29 21.81
C ALA A 174 32.86 0.89 22.68
N ALA A 175 31.91 1.65 23.24
CA ALA A 175 32.22 2.74 24.17
C ALA A 175 32.95 2.24 25.43
N SER A 176 32.61 1.04 25.93
CA SER A 176 33.29 0.45 27.08
C SER A 176 34.72 0.01 26.76
N ARG A 177 35.00 -0.49 25.54
CA ARG A 177 36.35 -0.81 25.06
C ARG A 177 37.24 0.44 25.01
N VAL A 178 36.73 1.56 24.52
CA VAL A 178 37.48 2.85 24.45
C VAL A 178 38.00 3.27 25.83
N LEU A 179 37.23 3.02 26.89
CA LEU A 179 37.61 3.40 28.26
C LEU A 179 38.22 2.24 29.07
N GLY A 180 38.38 1.04 28.49
CA GLY A 180 38.85 -0.14 29.20
C GLY A 180 37.95 -0.58 30.37
N LYS A 181 36.64 -0.33 30.27
CA LYS A 181 35.66 -0.58 31.34
C LYS A 181 34.65 -1.65 30.94
N HIS A 182 33.91 -2.17 31.93
CA HIS A 182 32.84 -3.13 31.69
C HIS A 182 31.62 -2.49 31.00
N ARG A 183 30.94 -3.29 30.16
CA ARG A 183 29.70 -2.91 29.48
C ARG A 183 28.61 -2.43 30.44
N SER A 184 28.53 -3.04 31.63
CA SER A 184 27.57 -2.64 32.68
C SER A 184 27.78 -1.19 33.13
N SER A 185 29.03 -0.73 33.22
CA SER A 185 29.37 0.66 33.53
C SER A 185 28.96 1.61 32.41
N ALA A 186 29.14 1.20 31.14
CA ALA A 186 28.68 1.97 29.99
C ALA A 186 27.16 2.12 29.96
N GLN A 187 26.42 1.07 30.31
CA GLN A 187 24.96 1.09 30.40
C GLN A 187 24.44 2.02 31.51
N ARG A 188 25.07 2.01 32.69
CA ARG A 188 24.73 2.94 33.77
C ARG A 188 25.00 4.38 33.37
N ALA A 189 26.20 4.65 32.85
CA ALA A 189 26.57 5.97 32.36
C ALA A 189 25.63 6.48 31.26
N PHE A 190 25.20 5.60 30.34
CA PHE A 190 24.24 5.95 29.30
C PHE A 190 22.89 6.37 29.90
N LYS A 191 22.36 5.62 30.87
CA LYS A 191 21.11 5.97 31.57
C LYS A 191 21.22 7.30 32.32
N GLU A 192 22.34 7.54 33.00
CA GLU A 192 22.58 8.80 33.70
C GLU A 192 22.66 9.99 32.73
N LEU A 193 23.39 9.84 31.62
CA LEU A 193 23.47 10.86 30.57
C LEU A 193 22.09 11.15 29.95
N GLN A 194 21.31 10.10 29.68
CA GLN A 194 19.94 10.23 29.18
C GLN A 194 19.07 11.00 30.18
N ALA A 195 19.12 10.64 31.46
CA ALA A 195 18.35 11.32 32.51
C ALA A 195 18.72 12.81 32.64
N SER A 196 20.01 13.17 32.53
CA SER A 196 20.43 14.57 32.53
C SER A 196 19.86 15.34 31.34
N VAL A 197 19.92 14.77 30.12
CA VAL A 197 19.39 15.44 28.92
C VAL A 197 17.86 15.54 28.96
N THR A 198 17.17 14.51 29.44
CA THR A 198 15.71 14.54 29.59
C THR A 198 15.26 15.58 30.61
N ARG A 199 16.02 15.78 31.71
CA ARG A 199 15.72 16.82 32.69
C ARG A 199 15.76 18.22 32.06
N GLU A 200 16.86 18.56 31.38
CA GLU A 200 16.98 19.88 30.74
C GLU A 200 15.94 20.10 29.62
N LEU A 201 15.47 19.03 28.96
CA LEU A 201 14.40 19.13 27.97
C LEU A 201 13.01 19.32 28.59
N SER A 202 12.82 18.92 29.85
CA SER A 202 11.56 19.03 30.58
C SER A 202 11.45 20.31 31.42
N ASP A 203 12.57 20.96 31.73
CA ASP A 203 12.60 22.22 32.50
C ASP A 203 12.33 23.48 31.63
N ASP A 204 12.22 23.32 30.30
CA ASP A 204 11.97 24.39 29.31
C ASP A 204 10.49 24.51 28.85
N ASP A 205 9.57 23.70 29.42
CA ASP A 205 8.10 23.77 29.22
C ASP A 205 7.39 24.47 30.39
#